data_AF-A0A6L2LFS8-F1
#
_entry.id   AF-A0A6L2LFS8-F1
#
_cell.length_a   1.000
_cell.length_b   1.000
_cell.length_c   1.000
_cell.angle_alpha   90.00
_cell.angle_beta   90.00
_cell.angle_gamma   90.00
#
_symmetry.space_group_name_H-M   'P 1'
#
loop_
_entity.id
_entity.type
_entity.pdbx_description
1 polymer ?
#
loop_
_entity_poly.entity_id
_entity_poly.type
_entity_poly.pdbx_seq_one_letter_code
_entity_poly.pdbx_strand_id
1 'polypeptide(L)'
;MLTEKWTPMNKEVGKFNSLVNETKAISGENDDNLMTRIEILYRAHEKPDFKHKSAWNFLKDKHKWNNLKSKNTRRNRNRVTNEEPELFGDDVLPRLPGLQRITKSQRSSNSTASSESNPAMLQEMMQQQIEIERKEKIERMNRKVNSRVALNNSKRVAEDLKFLQMSTDGMDPIDAAIFNAQKDRIRALYL
;
A
#
# COMPACT_ATOMS: atom_id res chain seq x y z
N MET A 1 -24.43 -14.31 7.92
CA MET A 1 -24.68 -12.94 7.39
C MET A 1 -23.64 -12.63 6.33
N LEU A 2 -24.01 -11.97 5.23
CA LEU A 2 -23.07 -11.68 4.13
C LEU A 2 -21.94 -10.72 4.56
N THR A 3 -22.21 -9.82 5.50
CA THR A 3 -21.33 -8.72 5.96
C THR A 3 -19.97 -9.15 6.52
N GLU A 4 -19.88 -10.34 7.12
CA GLU A 4 -18.65 -10.85 7.74
C GLU A 4 -17.56 -11.18 6.71
N LYS A 5 -17.93 -11.62 5.50
CA LYS A 5 -16.97 -11.97 4.43
C LYS A 5 -16.54 -10.77 3.60
N TRP A 6 -17.41 -9.76 3.45
CA TRP A 6 -17.11 -8.56 2.68
C TRP A 6 -16.13 -7.61 3.39
N THR A 7 -16.12 -7.61 4.72
CA THR A 7 -15.29 -6.68 5.51
C THR A 7 -13.78 -6.95 5.35
N PRO A 8 -13.28 -8.19 5.47
CA PRO A 8 -11.87 -8.49 5.23
C PRO A 8 -11.45 -8.21 3.78
N MET A 9 -12.28 -8.58 2.81
CA MET A 9 -12.00 -8.37 1.40
C MET A 9 -11.91 -6.87 1.06
N ASN A 10 -12.83 -6.05 1.56
CA ASN A 10 -12.78 -4.59 1.35
C ASN A 10 -11.52 -3.97 1.96
N LYS A 11 -11.06 -4.49 3.10
CA LYS A 11 -9.80 -4.03 3.72
C LYS A 11 -8.59 -4.35 2.84
N GLU A 12 -8.52 -5.57 2.31
CA GLU A 12 -7.44 -5.99 1.40
C GLU A 12 -7.44 -5.16 0.10
N VAL A 13 -8.61 -5.00 -0.52
CA VAL A 13 -8.78 -4.19 -1.75
C VAL A 13 -8.47 -2.72 -1.50
N GLY A 14 -8.87 -2.17 -0.35
CA GLY A 14 -8.57 -0.78 0.02
C GLY A 14 -7.07 -0.52 0.15
N LYS A 15 -6.33 -1.42 0.80
CA LYS A 15 -4.87 -1.35 0.88
C LYS A 15 -4.21 -1.43 -0.50
N PHE A 16 -4.66 -2.38 -1.32
CA PHE A 16 -4.16 -2.53 -2.69
C PHE A 16 -4.38 -1.26 -3.52
N ASN A 17 -5.58 -0.67 -3.46
CA ASN A 17 -5.90 0.61 -4.12
C ASN A 17 -5.05 1.77 -3.63
N SER A 18 -4.72 1.83 -2.34
CA SER A 18 -3.82 2.85 -1.80
C SER A 18 -2.45 2.77 -2.46
N LEU A 19 -1.88 1.56 -2.57
CA LEU A 19 -0.61 1.32 -3.26
C LEU A 19 -0.69 1.66 -4.75
N VAL A 20 -1.81 1.33 -5.40
CA VAL A 20 -2.04 1.69 -6.81
C VAL A 20 -1.97 3.21 -6.99
N ASN A 21 -2.66 3.98 -6.14
CA ASN A 21 -2.69 5.44 -6.24
C ASN A 21 -1.33 6.07 -5.93
N GLU A 22 -0.63 5.56 -4.89
CA GLU A 22 0.72 6.00 -4.54
C GLU A 22 1.70 5.73 -5.68
N THR A 23 1.63 4.56 -6.30
CA THR A 23 2.53 4.18 -7.41
C THR A 23 2.19 4.94 -8.70
N LYS A 24 0.89 5.15 -9.00
CA LYS A 24 0.44 5.97 -10.14
C LYS A 24 0.89 7.42 -10.04
N ALA A 25 0.97 7.98 -8.83
CA ALA A 25 1.48 9.33 -8.62
C ALA A 25 2.98 9.47 -8.94
N ILE A 26 3.70 8.35 -9.00
CA ILE A 26 5.17 8.32 -9.14
C ILE A 26 5.62 8.16 -10.61
N SER A 27 4.81 7.67 -11.57
CA SER A 27 5.34 7.48 -12.94
C SER A 27 4.33 7.17 -14.06
N GLY A 28 4.69 7.59 -15.28
CA GLY A 28 4.18 7.09 -16.58
C GLY A 28 4.74 5.72 -16.97
N GLU A 29 4.75 4.79 -16.02
CA GLU A 29 5.20 3.40 -16.17
C GLU A 29 4.15 2.58 -16.95
N ASN A 30 4.59 1.59 -17.75
CA ASN A 30 3.70 0.62 -18.40
C ASN A 30 2.85 -0.13 -17.36
N ASP A 31 1.59 -0.45 -17.70
CA ASP A 31 0.61 -1.10 -16.81
C ASP A 31 1.15 -2.39 -16.15
N ASP A 32 1.92 -3.20 -16.88
CA ASP A 32 2.51 -4.44 -16.36
C ASP A 32 3.62 -4.21 -15.33
N ASN A 33 4.42 -3.15 -15.54
CA ASN A 33 5.48 -2.77 -14.62
C ASN A 33 4.88 -2.17 -13.36
N LEU A 34 3.86 -1.32 -13.52
CA LEU A 34 3.06 -0.77 -12.44
C LEU A 34 2.47 -1.91 -11.58
N MET A 35 1.86 -2.92 -12.20
CA MET A 35 1.28 -4.05 -11.48
C MET A 35 2.33 -4.88 -10.75
N THR A 36 3.46 -5.16 -11.39
CA THR A 36 4.59 -5.88 -10.77
C THR A 36 5.09 -5.14 -9.53
N ARG A 37 5.18 -3.81 -9.61
CA ARG A 37 5.61 -2.96 -8.50
C ARG A 37 4.61 -3.01 -7.33
N ILE A 38 3.32 -2.84 -7.61
CA ILE A 38 2.27 -2.88 -6.59
C ILE A 38 2.25 -4.23 -5.87
N GLU A 39 2.46 -5.35 -6.57
CA GLU A 39 2.49 -6.68 -5.97
C GLU A 39 3.65 -6.89 -5.01
N ILE A 40 4.84 -6.44 -5.39
CA ILE A 40 6.03 -6.55 -4.54
C ILE A 40 5.84 -5.72 -3.27
N LEU A 41 5.27 -4.51 -3.41
CA LEU A 41 4.93 -3.67 -2.26
C LEU A 41 3.88 -4.33 -1.38
N TYR A 42 2.78 -4.81 -1.95
CA TYR A 42 1.69 -5.45 -1.21
C TYR A 42 2.18 -6.66 -0.40
N ARG A 43 2.97 -7.54 -1.03
CA ARG A 43 3.55 -8.73 -0.37
C ARG A 43 4.49 -8.36 0.78
N ALA A 44 5.21 -7.25 0.67
CA ALA A 44 6.08 -6.75 1.74
C ALA A 44 5.29 -6.21 2.95
N HIS A 45 4.08 -5.70 2.72
CA HIS A 45 3.20 -5.19 3.77
C HIS A 45 2.35 -6.28 4.44
N GLU A 46 1.70 -7.15 3.65
CA GLU A 46 0.70 -8.08 4.19
C GLU A 46 1.24 -9.49 4.44
N LYS A 47 2.34 -9.91 3.79
CA LYS A 47 2.92 -11.28 3.70
C LYS A 47 2.26 -12.25 2.68
N PRO A 48 0.93 -12.45 2.56
CA PRO A 48 0.37 -13.25 1.50
C PRO A 48 0.23 -12.41 0.21
N ASP A 49 0.17 -13.12 -0.91
CA ASP A 49 -0.08 -12.52 -2.21
C ASP A 49 -1.54 -12.03 -2.29
N PHE A 50 -1.78 -10.97 -3.08
CA PHE A 50 -3.12 -10.41 -3.24
C PHE A 50 -4.02 -11.37 -4.03
N LYS A 51 -4.94 -12.03 -3.32
CA LYS A 51 -5.79 -13.11 -3.86
C LYS A 51 -6.81 -12.63 -4.89
N HIS A 52 -7.17 -11.35 -4.84
CA HIS A 52 -8.24 -10.76 -5.68
C HIS A 52 -7.69 -10.06 -6.94
N LYS A 53 -6.44 -10.33 -7.34
CA LYS A 53 -5.78 -9.72 -8.51
C LYS A 53 -6.63 -9.77 -9.78
N SER A 54 -7.10 -10.96 -10.14
CA SER A 54 -7.86 -11.17 -11.39
C SER A 54 -9.17 -10.36 -11.39
N ALA A 55 -9.92 -10.42 -10.30
CA ALA A 55 -11.16 -9.66 -10.14
C ALA A 55 -10.89 -8.15 -10.15
N TRP A 56 -9.82 -7.70 -9.50
CA TRP A 56 -9.43 -6.29 -9.51
C TRP A 56 -9.05 -5.80 -10.90
N ASN A 57 -8.22 -6.55 -11.64
CA ASN A 57 -7.85 -6.22 -13.02
C ASN A 57 -9.08 -6.11 -13.95
N PHE A 58 -10.11 -6.92 -13.72
CA PHE A 58 -11.34 -6.84 -14.50
C PHE A 58 -12.21 -5.62 -14.14
N LEU A 59 -12.17 -5.19 -12.87
CA LEU A 59 -13.02 -4.13 -12.35
C LEU A 59 -12.39 -2.74 -12.37
N LYS A 60 -11.05 -2.63 -12.48
CA LYS A 60 -10.30 -1.36 -12.38
C LYS A 60 -10.76 -0.29 -13.38
N ASP A 61 -11.22 -0.68 -14.57
CA ASP A 61 -11.62 0.27 -15.62
C ASP A 61 -13.13 0.55 -15.62
N LYS A 62 -13.90 -0.09 -14.72
CA LYS A 62 -15.34 0.11 -14.65
C LYS A 62 -15.64 1.42 -13.93
N HIS A 63 -16.38 2.31 -14.58
CA HIS A 63 -16.77 3.63 -14.06
C HIS A 63 -17.42 3.61 -12.66
N LYS A 64 -18.10 2.51 -12.29
CA LYS A 64 -18.70 2.35 -10.95
C LYS A 64 -17.65 2.27 -9.83
N TRP A 65 -16.43 1.83 -10.15
CA TRP A 65 -15.36 1.56 -9.18
C TRP A 65 -14.27 2.64 -9.16
N ASN A 66 -14.16 3.46 -10.21
CA ASN A 66 -13.25 4.62 -10.26
C ASN A 66 -13.76 5.86 -9.50
N ASN A 67 -15.01 5.85 -9.04
CA ASN A 67 -15.61 6.95 -8.29
C ASN A 67 -15.51 6.74 -6.77
N LEU A 68 -14.29 6.80 -6.23
CA LEU A 68 -14.07 6.89 -4.77
C LEU A 68 -14.32 8.31 -4.22
N LYS A 69 -14.91 9.22 -5.00
CA LYS A 69 -15.60 10.40 -4.48
C LYS A 69 -17.07 10.06 -4.22
N SER A 70 -17.34 9.04 -3.40
CA SER A 70 -18.70 8.81 -2.92
C SER A 70 -19.08 9.97 -2.02
N LYS A 71 -20.07 10.76 -2.46
CA LYS A 71 -20.68 11.90 -1.78
C LYS A 71 -21.38 11.50 -0.46
N ASN A 72 -20.63 10.96 0.51
CA ASN A 72 -21.16 10.65 1.85
C ASN A 72 -21.05 11.84 2.82
N THR A 73 -20.88 13.07 2.33
CA THR A 73 -20.83 14.30 3.13
C THR A 73 -22.21 14.89 3.44
N ARG A 74 -23.31 14.12 3.37
CA ARG A 74 -24.68 14.68 3.51
C ARG A 74 -25.64 13.92 4.42
N ARG A 75 -25.15 13.16 5.40
CA ARG A 75 -26.08 12.43 6.30
C ARG A 75 -25.71 12.40 7.78
N ASN A 76 -25.14 13.49 8.30
CA ASN A 76 -25.23 13.80 9.73
C ASN A 76 -25.13 15.31 9.95
N ARG A 77 -26.22 16.02 9.65
CA ARG A 77 -26.48 17.35 10.19
C ARG A 77 -27.97 17.43 10.49
N ASN A 78 -28.27 17.53 11.78
CA ASN A 78 -29.55 17.82 12.42
C ASN A 78 -30.49 16.64 12.72
N ARG A 79 -30.46 16.19 13.98
CA ARG A 79 -31.66 16.19 14.84
C ARG A 79 -31.21 16.13 16.31
N VAL A 80 -31.23 17.29 16.94
CA VAL A 80 -31.40 17.42 18.39
C VAL A 80 -32.90 17.57 18.61
N THR A 81 -33.49 16.65 19.36
CA THR A 81 -34.62 16.91 20.26
C THR A 81 -34.62 15.78 21.28
N ASN A 82 -34.64 16.20 22.55
CA ASN A 82 -34.66 15.41 23.76
C ASN A 82 -35.73 14.32 23.72
N GLU A 83 -35.39 13.13 24.23
CA GLU A 83 -36.20 12.33 25.15
C GLU A 83 -35.37 11.09 25.54
N GLU A 84 -35.05 11.03 26.83
CA GLU A 84 -34.53 9.84 27.52
C GLU A 84 -35.68 8.82 27.67
N PRO A 85 -35.38 7.52 27.70
CA PRO A 85 -35.48 6.86 29.00
C PRO A 85 -34.33 5.87 29.28
N GLU A 86 -33.89 5.92 30.54
CA GLU A 86 -33.01 4.96 31.23
C GLU A 86 -33.48 3.52 31.04
N LEU A 87 -32.54 2.59 30.78
CA LEU A 87 -32.61 1.26 31.39
C LEU A 87 -31.26 0.50 31.29
N PHE A 88 -30.78 0.07 32.45
CA PHE A 88 -29.62 -0.80 32.73
C PHE A 88 -28.25 -0.11 32.63
N GLY A 89 -27.44 -0.02 33.68
CA GLY A 89 -27.46 -0.60 35.02
C GLY A 89 -26.04 -0.40 35.58
N ASP A 90 -25.94 -0.16 36.89
CA ASP A 90 -24.70 0.05 37.62
C ASP A 90 -23.62 -0.97 37.28
N ASP A 91 -22.52 -0.50 36.69
CA ASP A 91 -21.20 -1.11 36.87
C ASP A 91 -20.25 -0.04 37.41
N VAL A 92 -20.20 -0.01 38.73
CA VAL A 92 -19.27 0.73 39.57
C VAL A 92 -17.85 0.29 39.22
N LEU A 93 -17.14 1.05 38.39
CA LEU A 93 -15.69 0.98 38.33
C LEU A 93 -15.12 1.51 39.67
N PRO A 94 -14.30 0.76 40.41
CA PRO A 94 -13.75 1.23 41.67
C PRO A 94 -12.80 2.41 41.45
N ARG A 95 -13.09 3.50 42.14
CA ARG A 95 -12.29 4.72 42.26
C ARG A 95 -10.91 4.37 42.84
N LEU A 96 -9.83 4.71 42.12
CA LEU A 96 -8.46 4.59 42.64
C LEU A 96 -8.32 5.42 43.93
N PRO A 97 -7.97 4.82 45.08
CA PRO A 97 -7.69 5.54 46.31
C PRO A 97 -6.22 5.99 46.34
N GLY A 98 -6.00 7.27 46.61
CA GLY A 98 -4.73 7.72 47.20
C GLY A 98 -3.95 8.76 46.39
N LEU A 99 -4.42 10.01 46.36
CA LEU A 99 -3.50 11.15 46.35
C LEU A 99 -3.82 12.05 47.55
N GLN A 100 -3.12 11.80 48.65
CA GLN A 100 -3.13 12.68 49.80
C GLN A 100 -2.40 13.98 49.44
N ARG A 101 -3.02 15.12 49.77
CA ARG A 101 -2.38 16.43 49.82
C ARG A 101 -1.19 16.34 50.78
N ILE A 102 0.02 16.57 50.29
CA ILE A 102 1.17 16.83 51.15
C ILE A 102 1.51 18.32 51.06
N THR A 103 1.40 18.96 52.20
CA THR A 103 1.74 20.34 52.52
C THR A 103 3.25 20.60 52.47
N LYS A 104 3.62 21.85 52.18
CA LYS A 104 4.98 22.42 52.18
C LYS A 104 5.88 21.90 53.32
N SER A 105 7.13 21.58 52.98
CA SER A 105 8.30 21.74 53.86
C SER A 105 9.59 21.83 53.02
N GLN A 106 10.68 22.19 53.69
CA GLN A 106 11.70 23.14 53.31
C GLN A 106 13.03 22.47 52.90
N ARG A 107 13.69 23.06 51.89
CA ARG A 107 15.15 23.15 51.59
C ARG A 107 16.13 22.23 52.34
N SER A 108 16.94 21.48 51.58
CA SER A 108 18.40 21.40 51.78
C SER A 108 19.12 21.02 50.47
N SER A 109 20.31 21.59 50.28
CA SER A 109 21.20 21.41 49.13
C SER A 109 22.30 20.40 49.47
N ASN A 110 22.73 19.58 48.50
CA ASN A 110 24.10 19.51 47.95
C ASN A 110 24.37 18.22 47.15
N SER A 111 24.84 18.43 45.90
CA SER A 111 25.82 17.69 45.04
C SER A 111 25.85 16.15 45.05
N THR A 112 25.92 15.40 43.93
CA THR A 112 26.87 15.52 42.81
C THR A 112 26.49 14.56 41.66
N ALA A 113 26.82 14.95 40.42
CA ALA A 113 26.91 14.14 39.18
C ALA A 113 25.60 13.59 38.56
N SER A 114 24.75 14.49 38.06
CA SER A 114 23.86 14.13 36.94
C SER A 114 24.62 14.36 35.64
N SER A 115 25.01 13.27 34.98
CA SER A 115 25.34 13.33 33.55
C SER A 115 24.07 13.84 32.86
N GLU A 116 24.13 15.05 32.31
CA GLU A 116 23.04 15.70 31.59
C GLU A 116 22.80 14.94 30.28
N SER A 117 22.15 13.77 30.39
CA SER A 117 21.52 13.10 29.26
C SER A 117 20.37 13.99 28.84
N ASN A 118 20.57 14.81 27.81
CA ASN A 118 19.49 15.59 27.21
C ASN A 118 18.45 14.60 26.66
N PRO A 119 17.26 14.46 27.27
CA PRO A 119 16.26 13.48 26.85
C PRO A 119 15.77 13.74 25.42
N ALA A 120 15.84 15.00 24.98
CA ALA A 120 15.58 15.41 23.60
C ALA A 120 16.58 14.80 22.60
N MET A 121 17.87 14.74 22.95
CA MET A 121 18.90 14.17 22.07
C MET A 121 18.72 12.66 21.92
N LEU A 122 18.30 11.96 22.98
CA LEU A 122 18.01 10.53 22.93
C LEU A 122 16.74 10.23 22.12
N GLN A 123 15.71 11.07 22.26
CA GLN A 123 14.49 10.97 21.45
C GLN A 123 14.78 11.21 19.95
N GLU A 124 15.61 12.20 19.64
CA GLU A 124 16.00 12.51 18.27
C GLU A 124 16.81 11.36 17.64
N MET A 125 17.78 10.81 18.37
CA MET A 125 18.58 9.65 17.92
C MET A 125 17.68 8.44 17.63
N MET A 126 16.68 8.18 18.49
CA MET A 126 15.72 7.09 18.28
C MET A 126 14.85 7.34 17.03
N GLN A 127 14.42 8.58 16.79
CA GLN A 127 13.65 8.93 15.60
C GLN A 127 14.48 8.82 14.32
N GLN A 128 15.74 9.28 14.34
CA GLN A 128 16.66 9.13 13.22
C GLN A 128 16.90 7.66 12.87
N GLN A 129 17.08 6.80 13.88
CA GLN A 129 17.24 5.36 13.66
C GLN A 129 16.00 4.74 12.99
N ILE A 130 14.80 5.10 13.44
CA ILE A 130 13.54 4.65 12.83
C ILE A 130 13.45 5.13 11.37
N GLU A 131 13.88 6.35 11.09
CA GLU A 131 13.84 6.90 9.73
C GLU A 131 14.83 6.22 8.79
N ILE A 132 16.06 5.94 9.27
CA ILE A 132 17.08 5.18 8.53
C ILE A 132 16.54 3.79 8.19
N GLU A 133 16.00 3.06 9.17
CA GLU A 133 15.44 1.73 8.94
C GLU A 133 14.28 1.74 7.93
N ARG A 134 13.43 2.76 7.99
CA ARG A 134 12.36 2.97 7.00
C ARG A 134 12.92 3.22 5.60
N LYS A 135 13.93 4.08 5.46
CA LYS A 135 14.58 4.40 4.18
C LYS A 135 15.25 3.17 3.59
N GLU A 136 16.03 2.43 4.38
CA GLU A 136 16.68 1.18 3.94
C GLU A 136 15.67 0.12 3.52
N LYS A 137 14.53 0.02 4.23
CA LYS A 137 13.46 -0.90 3.86
C LYS A 137 12.87 -0.53 2.50
N ILE A 138 12.58 0.76 2.28
CA ILE A 138 12.07 1.27 1.00
C ILE A 138 13.09 1.02 -0.12
N GLU A 139 14.37 1.29 0.13
CA GLU A 139 15.41 1.10 -0.87
C GLU A 139 15.58 -0.38 -1.26
N ARG A 140 15.59 -1.29 -0.28
CA ARG A 140 15.61 -2.74 -0.53
C ARG A 140 14.42 -3.19 -1.39
N MET A 141 13.23 -2.62 -1.15
CA MET A 141 12.06 -2.90 -1.98
C MET A 141 12.23 -2.37 -3.40
N ASN A 142 12.68 -1.13 -3.56
CA ASN A 142 12.92 -0.54 -4.88
C ASN A 142 13.95 -1.35 -5.67
N ARG A 143 15.05 -1.79 -5.04
CA ARG A 143 16.02 -2.68 -5.69
C ARG A 143 15.36 -3.97 -6.16
N LYS A 144 14.56 -4.62 -5.32
CA LYS A 144 13.84 -5.86 -5.69
C LYS A 144 12.83 -5.64 -6.82
N VAL A 145 12.09 -4.54 -6.81
CA VAL A 145 11.17 -4.13 -7.88
C VAL A 145 11.95 -3.96 -9.18
N ASN A 146 13.01 -3.16 -9.17
CA ASN A 146 13.82 -2.86 -10.35
C ASN A 146 14.43 -4.14 -10.93
N SER A 147 14.96 -5.04 -10.09
CA SER A 147 15.48 -6.33 -10.55
C SER A 147 14.39 -7.19 -11.20
N ARG A 148 13.15 -7.18 -10.68
CA ARG A 148 12.05 -7.96 -11.27
C ARG A 148 11.55 -7.35 -12.57
N VAL A 149 11.44 -6.02 -12.64
CA VAL A 149 11.06 -5.29 -13.85
C VAL A 149 12.10 -5.55 -14.95
N ALA A 150 13.40 -5.45 -14.63
CA ALA A 150 14.47 -5.78 -15.56
C ALA A 150 14.39 -7.22 -16.06
N LEU A 151 14.15 -8.17 -15.16
CA LEU A 151 13.97 -9.59 -15.52
C LEU A 151 12.75 -9.81 -16.43
N ASN A 152 11.62 -9.18 -16.14
CA ASN A 152 10.41 -9.30 -16.96
C ASN A 152 10.60 -8.69 -18.35
N ASN A 153 11.24 -7.51 -18.41
CA ASN A 153 11.58 -6.88 -19.69
C ASN A 153 12.53 -7.78 -20.51
N SER A 154 13.55 -8.36 -19.88
CA SER A 154 14.47 -9.29 -20.54
C SER A 154 13.76 -10.52 -21.09
N LYS A 155 12.80 -11.10 -20.33
CA LYS A 155 11.99 -12.22 -20.80
C LYS A 155 11.13 -11.84 -22.01
N ARG A 156 10.47 -10.67 -21.96
CA ARG A 156 9.66 -10.17 -23.08
C ARG A 156 10.51 -10.00 -24.34
N VAL A 157 11.68 -9.38 -24.21
CA VAL A 157 12.62 -9.23 -25.34
C VAL A 157 13.04 -10.59 -25.89
N ALA A 158 13.33 -11.57 -25.02
CA ALA A 158 13.69 -12.91 -25.47
C ALA A 158 12.54 -13.61 -26.21
N GLU A 159 11.30 -13.47 -25.75
CA GLU A 159 10.11 -13.99 -26.41
C GLU A 159 9.87 -13.32 -27.77
N ASP A 160 10.01 -12.00 -27.85
CA ASP A 160 9.89 -11.22 -29.09
C ASP A 160 10.95 -11.65 -30.11
N LEU A 161 12.20 -11.82 -29.69
CA LEU A 161 13.27 -12.31 -30.57
C LEU A 161 13.04 -13.75 -31.03
N LYS A 162 12.49 -14.62 -30.16
CA LYS A 162 12.10 -15.98 -30.55
C LYS A 162 10.97 -15.97 -31.58
N PHE A 163 10.01 -15.05 -31.44
CA PHE A 163 8.92 -14.88 -32.40
C PHE A 163 9.44 -14.51 -33.80
N LEU A 164 10.49 -13.68 -33.90
CA LEU A 164 11.11 -13.36 -35.20
C LEU A 164 11.65 -14.59 -35.93
N GLN A 165 12.13 -15.60 -35.20
CA GLN A 165 12.74 -16.81 -35.75
C GLN A 165 11.73 -17.85 -36.26
N MET A 166 10.45 -17.72 -35.92
CA MET A 166 9.43 -18.68 -36.34
C MET A 166 9.19 -18.60 -37.85
N SER A 167 9.15 -19.73 -38.56
CA SER A 167 8.81 -19.72 -39.99
C SER A 167 7.32 -19.49 -40.21
N THR A 168 6.97 -18.77 -41.28
CA THR A 168 5.60 -18.61 -41.79
C THR A 168 5.28 -19.58 -42.92
N ASP A 169 6.20 -20.49 -43.25
CA ASP A 169 6.02 -21.45 -44.34
C ASP A 169 4.87 -22.41 -44.02
N GLY A 170 3.91 -22.50 -44.93
CA GLY A 170 2.71 -23.32 -44.75
C GLY A 170 1.56 -22.66 -43.97
N MET A 171 1.69 -21.38 -43.57
CA MET A 171 0.56 -20.60 -43.06
C MET A 171 -0.33 -20.10 -44.22
N ASP A 172 -1.60 -19.84 -43.90
CA ASP A 172 -2.50 -19.13 -44.82
C ASP A 172 -1.92 -17.73 -45.17
N PRO A 173 -2.06 -17.24 -46.41
CA PRO A 173 -1.50 -15.95 -46.81
C PRO A 173 -1.95 -14.77 -45.95
N ILE A 174 -3.18 -14.80 -45.42
CA ILE A 174 -3.72 -13.74 -44.55
C ILE A 174 -3.02 -13.79 -43.20
N ASP A 175 -2.92 -14.98 -42.61
CA ASP A 175 -2.25 -15.19 -41.33
C ASP A 175 -0.75 -14.87 -41.43
N ALA A 176 -0.09 -15.28 -42.52
CA ALA A 176 1.30 -14.96 -42.80
C ALA A 176 1.53 -13.44 -42.91
N ALA A 177 0.61 -12.70 -43.53
CA ALA A 177 0.68 -11.24 -43.61
C ALA A 177 0.58 -10.58 -42.22
N ILE A 178 -0.36 -11.03 -41.38
CA ILE A 178 -0.51 -10.54 -39.99
C ILE A 178 0.76 -10.85 -39.18
N PHE A 179 1.27 -12.08 -39.29
CA PHE A 179 2.46 -12.53 -38.57
C PHE A 179 3.70 -11.72 -38.95
N ASN A 180 3.90 -11.48 -40.25
CA ASN A 180 5.03 -10.68 -40.74
C ASN A 180 4.91 -9.21 -40.34
N ALA A 181 3.70 -8.63 -40.37
CA ALA A 181 3.49 -7.27 -39.86
C ALA A 181 3.85 -7.15 -38.37
N GLN A 182 3.56 -8.18 -37.57
CA GLN A 182 3.99 -8.22 -36.17
C GLN A 182 5.50 -8.35 -36.03
N LYS A 183 6.16 -9.17 -36.86
CA LYS A 183 7.63 -9.23 -36.89
C LYS A 183 8.25 -7.88 -37.22
N ASP A 184 7.69 -7.14 -38.17
CA ASP A 184 8.21 -5.82 -38.56
C ASP A 184 8.08 -4.80 -37.43
N ARG A 185 6.98 -4.84 -36.67
CA ARG A 185 6.84 -4.03 -35.44
C ARG A 185 7.90 -4.38 -34.40
N ILE A 186 8.16 -5.68 -34.19
CA ILE A 186 9.19 -6.13 -33.25
C ILE A 186 10.58 -5.71 -33.72
N ARG A 187 10.89 -5.81 -35.02
CA ARG A 187 12.15 -5.31 -35.58
C ARG A 187 12.30 -3.82 -35.30
N ALA A 188 11.30 -3.00 -35.63
CA ALA A 188 11.35 -1.55 -35.38
C ALA A 188 11.51 -1.16 -33.90
N LEU A 189 11.17 -2.03 -32.95
CA LEU A 189 11.35 -1.79 -31.52
C LEU A 189 12.76 -2.11 -31.01
N TYR A 190 13.51 -2.99 -31.68
CA TYR A 190 14.77 -3.54 -31.14
C TYR A 190 15.96 -3.53 -32.11
N LEU A 191 15.75 -3.32 -33.42
CA LEU A 191 16.76 -3.35 -34.49
C LEU A 191 16.68 -2.07 -35.31
#